data_AF-A0A529PDR3-F1
#
_entry.id   AF-A0A529PDR3-F1
#
_cell.length_a   1.000
_cell.length_b   1.000
_cell.length_c   1.000
_cell.angle_alpha   90.00
_cell.angle_beta   90.00
_cell.angle_gamma   90.00
#
_symmetry.space_group_name_H-M   'P 1'
#
loop_
_entity.id
_entity.type
_entity.pdbx_description
1 polymer ?
#
loop_
_entity_poly.entity_id
_entity_poly.type
_entity_poly.pdbx_seq_one_letter_code
_entity_poly.pdbx_strand_id
1 'polypeptide(L)'
;DQALPVTARLVELTRQAALIAPRIAGDLDYVRVDFLVTRERLYAGEITVYSAGGYATWSNPAIMADIERRWRLDQSDYLRKQHSGLARLYAGALRSKCLRAHGSPKPVPVAEIHPRLGMPDPREP
;
A
#
# COMPACT_ATOMS: atom_id res chain seq x y z
N ASP A 1 2.54 5.51 -10.18
CA ASP A 1 3.25 6.60 -9.50
C ASP A 1 2.24 7.66 -9.03
N GLN A 2 1.50 7.37 -7.96
CA GLN A 2 0.50 8.28 -7.38
C GLN A 2 0.84 8.59 -5.91
N ALA A 3 2.12 8.79 -5.62
CA ALA A 3 2.54 9.27 -4.31
C ALA A 3 2.26 10.77 -4.20
N LEU A 4 1.75 11.20 -3.04
CA LEU A 4 1.75 12.62 -2.71
C LEU A 4 3.22 13.10 -2.63
N PRO A 5 3.53 14.32 -3.10
CA PRO A 5 4.85 14.90 -2.89
C PRO A 5 5.19 14.90 -1.39
N VAL A 6 6.40 14.47 -1.06
CA VAL A 6 6.87 14.49 0.33
C VAL A 6 7.08 15.95 0.74
N THR A 7 6.19 16.44 1.60
CA THR A 7 6.24 17.79 2.17
C THR A 7 6.38 17.70 3.68
N ALA A 8 6.87 18.76 4.32
CA ALA A 8 6.93 18.83 5.79
C ALA A 8 5.54 18.60 6.43
N ARG A 9 4.48 19.07 5.77
CA ARG A 9 3.10 18.87 6.22
C ARG A 9 2.68 17.41 6.14
N LEU A 10 2.99 16.71 5.04
CA LEU A 10 2.69 15.29 4.90
C LEU A 10 3.40 14.47 5.98
N VAL A 11 4.67 14.78 6.26
CA VAL A 11 5.43 14.13 7.35
C VAL A 11 4.75 14.33 8.69
N GLU A 12 4.26 15.53 8.98
CA GLU A 12 3.54 15.81 10.22
C GLU A 12 2.22 15.03 10.33
N LEU A 13 1.45 14.96 9.24
CA LEU A 13 0.23 14.15 9.20
C LEU A 13 0.53 12.66 9.40
N THR A 14 1.63 12.15 8.86
CA THR A 14 2.07 10.76 9.10
C THR A 14 2.41 10.53 10.57
N ARG A 15 3.09 11.48 11.24
CA ARG A 15 3.34 11.38 12.69
C ARG A 15 2.05 11.38 13.50
N GLN A 16 1.09 12.24 13.15
CA GLN A 16 -0.23 12.25 13.79
C GLN A 16 -0.96 10.92 13.60
N ALA A 17 -0.92 10.34 12.41
CA ALA A 17 -1.50 9.03 12.12
C ALA A 17 -0.88 7.94 13.00
N ALA A 18 0.45 7.93 13.14
CA ALA A 18 1.17 6.97 13.98
C ALA A 18 0.82 7.10 15.47
N LEU A 19 0.52 8.31 15.96
CA LEU A 19 0.08 8.53 17.34
C LEU A 19 -1.39 8.14 17.57
N ILE A 20 -2.25 8.28 16.55
CA ILE A 20 -3.68 7.97 16.65
C ILE A 20 -3.93 6.47 16.45
N ALA A 21 -3.15 5.80 15.61
CA ALA A 21 -3.36 4.39 15.25
C ALA A 21 -3.47 3.44 16.47
N PRO A 22 -2.62 3.52 17.51
CA PRO A 22 -2.75 2.65 18.70
C PRO A 22 -4.07 2.87 19.45
N ARG A 23 -4.55 4.12 19.49
CA ARG A 23 -5.83 4.45 20.15
C ARG A 23 -7.02 3.91 19.38
N ILE A 24 -6.91 3.85 18.06
CA ILE A 24 -7.93 3.23 17.19
C ILE A 24 -7.88 1.70 17.29
N ALA A 25 -6.67 1.12 17.37
CA ALA A 25 -6.48 -0.32 17.50
C ALA A 25 -7.02 -0.87 18.84
N GLY A 26 -6.91 -0.12 19.93
CA GLY A 26 -7.35 -0.58 21.25
C GLY A 26 -6.58 -1.82 21.68
N ASP A 27 -7.29 -2.88 22.08
CA ASP A 27 -6.71 -4.14 22.54
C ASP A 27 -6.44 -5.15 21.40
N LEU A 28 -6.48 -4.70 20.14
CA LEU A 28 -6.24 -5.57 18.99
C LEU A 28 -4.73 -5.68 18.70
N ASP A 29 -4.17 -6.87 18.91
CA ASP A 29 -2.72 -7.11 18.77
C ASP A 29 -2.20 -7.04 17.31
N TYR A 30 -3.04 -7.34 16.33
CA TYR A 30 -2.65 -7.47 14.91
C TYR A 30 -3.65 -6.81 13.97
N VAL A 31 -3.61 -5.47 13.90
CA VAL A 31 -4.43 -4.68 12.99
C VAL A 31 -3.61 -3.65 12.22
N ARG A 32 -4.03 -3.42 10.97
CA ARG A 32 -3.62 -2.25 10.19
C ARG A 32 -4.68 -1.17 10.32
N VAL A 33 -4.26 0.06 10.56
CA VAL A 33 -5.15 1.24 10.55
C VAL A 33 -4.73 2.14 9.40
N ASP A 34 -5.60 2.26 8.40
CA ASP A 34 -5.34 3.08 7.22
C ASP A 34 -5.91 4.48 7.40
N PHE A 35 -5.12 5.47 6.97
CA PHE A 35 -5.51 6.86 6.98
C PHE A 35 -5.53 7.43 5.57
N LEU A 36 -6.55 8.24 5.30
CA LEU A 36 -6.67 9.02 4.08
C LEU A 36 -6.24 10.46 4.36
N VAL A 37 -5.29 10.97 3.57
CA VAL A 37 -4.89 12.38 3.58
C VAL A 37 -5.54 13.09 2.39
N THR A 38 -6.34 14.12 2.67
CA THR A 38 -6.90 14.98 1.61
C THR A 38 -6.54 16.43 1.90
N ARG A 39 -5.82 17.09 0.97
CA ARG A 39 -5.34 18.49 1.01
C ARG A 39 -4.60 18.89 2.30
N GLU A 40 -5.24 18.85 3.47
CA GLU A 40 -4.68 19.23 4.77
C GLU A 40 -5.17 18.40 5.97
N ARG A 41 -6.08 17.44 5.74
CA ARG A 41 -6.79 16.71 6.80
C ARG A 41 -6.46 15.22 6.74
N LEU A 42 -6.37 14.64 7.94
CA LEU A 42 -6.18 13.22 8.17
C LEU A 42 -7.53 12.60 8.57
N TYR A 43 -7.92 11.54 7.89
CA TYR A 43 -9.14 10.78 8.17
C TYR A 43 -8.78 9.33 8.44
N ALA A 44 -9.35 8.74 9.50
CA ALA A 44 -9.32 7.30 9.69
C ALA A 44 -10.26 6.65 8.67
N GLY A 45 -9.75 5.69 7.90
CA GLY A 45 -10.48 5.07 6.80
C GLY A 45 -10.87 3.63 7.07
N GLU A 46 -9.88 2.78 7.35
CA GLU A 46 -10.06 1.33 7.47
C GLU A 46 -9.31 0.79 8.69
N ILE A 47 -9.90 -0.19 9.38
CA ILE A 47 -9.21 -1.08 10.31
C ILE A 47 -9.32 -2.48 9.73
N THR A 48 -8.17 -3.12 9.51
CA THR A 48 -8.11 -4.46 8.93
C THR A 48 -7.40 -5.41 9.88
N VAL A 49 -8.16 -6.39 10.38
CA VAL A 49 -7.67 -7.51 11.18
C VAL A 49 -7.04 -8.53 10.22
N TYR A 50 -5.76 -8.35 9.92
CA TYR A 50 -5.04 -9.23 9.00
C TYR A 50 -3.54 -9.18 9.25
N SER A 51 -2.92 -10.34 9.47
CA SER A 51 -1.48 -10.47 9.72
C SER A 51 -0.61 -10.09 8.51
N ALA A 52 -1.18 -10.00 7.30
CA ALA A 52 -0.44 -9.60 6.10
C ALA A 52 -0.53 -8.10 5.76
N GLY A 53 -1.02 -7.27 6.70
CA GLY A 53 -1.33 -5.84 6.55
C GLY A 53 -0.11 -4.91 6.39
N GLY A 54 0.75 -5.13 5.40
CA GLY A 54 1.75 -4.16 4.93
C GLY A 54 3.18 -4.34 5.44
N TYR A 55 3.42 -5.24 6.39
CA TYR A 55 4.77 -5.66 6.85
C TYR A 55 4.99 -7.16 6.70
N ALA A 56 4.24 -7.84 5.83
CA ALA A 56 4.54 -9.22 5.48
C ALA A 56 5.85 -9.27 4.70
N THR A 57 6.98 -9.39 5.41
CA THR A 57 8.20 -9.98 4.85
C THR A 57 7.89 -11.45 4.66
N TRP A 58 7.42 -11.79 3.46
CA TRP A 58 7.38 -13.18 3.04
C TRP A 58 8.82 -13.70 3.12
N SER A 59 9.05 -14.72 3.95
CA SER A 59 10.35 -15.38 4.11
C SER A 59 10.96 -15.80 2.77
N ASN A 60 10.11 -15.99 1.77
CA ASN A 60 10.49 -16.13 0.38
C ASN A 60 10.06 -14.90 -0.46
N PRO A 61 10.98 -14.02 -0.88
CA PRO A 61 10.66 -12.86 -1.73
C PRO A 61 10.09 -13.26 -3.10
N ALA A 62 10.26 -14.51 -3.55
CA ALA A 62 9.65 -14.99 -4.79
C ALA A 62 8.11 -15.01 -4.72
N ILE A 63 7.52 -15.14 -3.52
CA ILE A 63 6.07 -15.14 -3.35
C ILE A 63 5.50 -13.75 -3.61
N MET A 64 6.10 -12.70 -3.04
CA MET A 64 5.66 -11.32 -3.30
C MET A 64 5.82 -10.96 -4.77
N ALA A 65 6.96 -11.30 -5.37
CA ALA A 65 7.19 -11.09 -6.80
C ALA A 65 6.17 -11.86 -7.67
N ASP A 66 5.73 -13.05 -7.26
CA ASP A 66 4.71 -13.80 -7.98
C ASP A 66 3.31 -13.19 -7.83
N ILE A 67 2.95 -12.73 -6.64
CA ILE A 67 1.68 -12.02 -6.38
C ILE A 67 1.63 -10.73 -7.20
N GLU A 68 2.70 -9.92 -7.19
CA GLU A 68 2.82 -8.70 -7.98
C GLU A 68 2.69 -8.98 -9.49
N ARG A 69 3.36 -10.03 -10.00
CA ARG A 69 3.22 -10.45 -11.40
C ARG A 69 1.80 -10.89 -11.76
N ARG A 70 1.06 -11.49 -10.82
CA ARG A 70 -0.33 -11.94 -11.02
C ARG A 70 -1.34 -10.82 -10.82
N TRP A 71 -0.99 -9.75 -10.09
CA TRP A 71 -1.84 -8.58 -9.87
C TRP A 71 -1.92 -7.69 -11.12
N ARG A 72 -2.51 -8.27 -12.18
CA ARG A 72 -2.65 -7.63 -13.49
C ARG A 72 -4.03 -7.04 -13.64
N LEU A 73 -4.12 -5.71 -13.51
CA LEU A 73 -5.38 -4.99 -13.64
C LEU A 73 -6.02 -5.22 -15.01
N ASP A 74 -5.22 -5.36 -16.08
CA ASP A 74 -5.69 -5.67 -17.42
C ASP A 74 -6.27 -7.09 -17.58
N GLN A 75 -5.96 -7.99 -16.63
CA GLN A 75 -6.51 -9.34 -16.53
C GLN A 75 -7.62 -9.46 -15.48
N SER A 76 -8.03 -8.34 -14.84
CA SER A 76 -9.09 -8.34 -13.84
C SER A 76 -10.41 -8.87 -14.41
N ASP A 77 -11.20 -9.53 -13.56
CA ASP A 77 -12.53 -10.05 -13.92
C ASP A 77 -13.45 -8.93 -14.44
N TYR A 78 -13.37 -7.75 -13.81
CA TYR A 78 -14.08 -6.56 -14.28
C TYR A 78 -13.73 -6.24 -15.73
N LEU A 79 -12.45 -6.12 -16.09
CA LEU A 79 -12.08 -5.83 -17.48
C LEU A 79 -12.34 -6.98 -18.44
N ARG A 80 -12.45 -8.23 -17.98
CA ARG A 80 -12.78 -9.37 -18.84
C ARG A 80 -14.27 -9.42 -19.21
N LYS A 81 -15.15 -8.92 -18.34
CA LYS A 81 -16.59 -8.88 -18.58
C LYS A 81 -16.96 -7.84 -19.66
N GLN A 82 -18.01 -8.14 -20.41
CA GLN A 82 -18.62 -7.15 -21.29
C GLN A 82 -19.48 -6.19 -20.45
N HIS A 83 -19.30 -4.90 -20.70
CA HIS A 83 -20.03 -3.81 -20.04
C HIS A 83 -20.86 -3.04 -21.05
N SER A 84 -21.94 -2.42 -20.57
CA SER A 84 -22.81 -1.52 -21.34
C SER A 84 -22.83 -0.11 -20.72
N GLY A 85 -23.36 0.86 -21.46
CA GLY A 85 -23.51 2.24 -20.98
C GLY A 85 -22.20 2.90 -20.51
N LEU A 86 -22.27 3.64 -19.40
CA LEU A 86 -21.12 4.35 -18.82
C LEU A 86 -20.00 3.40 -18.37
N ALA A 87 -20.34 2.19 -17.90
CA ALA A 87 -19.36 1.19 -17.52
C ALA A 87 -18.51 0.73 -18.71
N ARG A 88 -19.09 0.70 -19.92
CA ARG A 88 -18.32 0.42 -21.16
C ARG A 88 -17.29 1.51 -21.45
N LEU A 89 -17.66 2.77 -21.29
CA LEU A 89 -16.74 3.90 -21.49
C LEU A 89 -15.60 3.86 -20.47
N TYR A 90 -15.92 3.64 -19.20
CA TYR A 90 -14.94 3.49 -18.14
C TYR A 90 -14.00 2.31 -18.40
N ALA A 91 -14.54 1.13 -18.71
CA ALA A 91 -13.74 -0.05 -19.02
C ALA A 91 -12.83 0.18 -20.22
N GLY A 92 -13.29 0.92 -21.25
CA GLY A 92 -12.48 1.31 -22.40
C GLY A 92 -11.32 2.23 -22.01
N ALA A 93 -11.59 3.29 -21.24
CA ALA A 93 -10.55 4.21 -20.76
C ALA A 93 -9.52 3.48 -19.86
N LEU A 94 -9.99 2.59 -18.99
CA LEU A 94 -9.13 1.81 -18.11
C LEU A 94 -8.23 0.85 -18.90
N ARG A 95 -8.75 0.13 -19.90
CA ARG A 95 -7.92 -0.71 -20.80
C ARG A 95 -6.84 0.11 -21.51
N SER A 96 -7.20 1.27 -22.05
CA SER A 96 -6.23 2.16 -22.72
C SER A 96 -5.13 2.64 -21.78
N LYS A 97 -5.46 2.93 -20.52
CA LYS A 97 -4.47 3.28 -19.49
C LYS A 97 -3.56 2.09 -19.16
N CYS A 98 -4.10 0.88 -19.03
CA CYS A 98 -3.30 -0.33 -18.80
C CYS A 98 -2.33 -0.62 -19.96
N LEU A 99 -2.78 -0.50 -21.21
CA LEU A 99 -1.92 -0.67 -22.39
C LEU A 99 -0.74 0.32 -22.42
N ARG A 100 -0.98 1.56 -21.98
CA ARG A 100 0.07 2.58 -21.85
C ARG A 100 1.05 2.30 -20.70
N ALA A 101 0.57 1.69 -19.62
CA ALA A 101 1.38 1.34 -18.45
C ALA A 101 2.29 0.12 -18.68
N HIS A 102 2.02 -0.70 -19.69
CA HIS A 102 2.92 -1.80 -20.11
C HIS A 102 4.23 -1.33 -20.75
N GLY A 103 4.42 -0.01 -20.95
CA GLY A 103 5.74 0.57 -21.12
C GLY A 103 6.49 0.52 -19.79
N SER A 104 7.25 -0.56 -19.59
CA SER A 104 8.12 -0.90 -18.45
C SER A 104 8.12 0.12 -17.28
N PRO A 105 7.47 -0.19 -16.15
CA PRO A 105 7.68 0.62 -14.95
C PRO A 105 9.16 0.53 -14.54
N LYS A 106 9.81 1.68 -14.35
CA LYS A 106 11.13 1.72 -13.74
C LYS A 106 11.03 1.05 -12.36
N PRO A 107 11.95 0.12 -12.01
CA PRO A 107 11.97 -0.46 -10.69
C PRO A 107 12.08 0.66 -9.66
N VAL A 108 11.12 0.73 -8.74
CA VAL A 108 11.21 1.63 -7.59
C VAL A 108 12.24 1.01 -6.65
N PRO A 109 13.34 1.69 -6.32
CA PRO A 109 14.29 1.19 -5.34
C PRO A 109 13.54 0.97 -4.03
N VAL A 110 13.53 -0.28 -3.55
CA VAL A 110 13.12 -0.58 -2.18
C VAL A 110 14.22 0.01 -1.31
N ALA A 111 14.06 1.25 -0.85
CA ALA A 111 14.89 1.76 0.23
C ALA A 111 14.71 0.79 1.41
N GLU A 112 15.80 0.30 1.98
CA GLU A 112 15.79 -0.55 3.17
C GLU A 112 15.09 0.21 4.31
N ILE A 113 13.78 -0.03 4.47
CA ILE A 113 13.02 0.46 5.63
C ILE A 113 13.23 -0.54 6.76
N HIS A 114 14.46 -0.60 7.28
CA HIS A 114 14.73 -1.16 8.59
C HIS A 114 15.47 -0.11 9.41
N PRO A 115 14.82 0.58 10.37
CA PRO A 115 15.57 0.94 11.56
C PRO A 115 16.05 -0.39 12.16
N ARG A 116 17.36 -0.53 12.37
CA ARG A 116 17.90 -1.62 13.19
C ARG A 116 17.19 -1.51 14.54
N LEU A 117 16.20 -2.37 14.79
CA LEU A 117 15.68 -2.56 16.13
C LEU A 117 16.88 -3.05 16.95
N GLY A 118 17.33 -2.19 17.86
CA GLY A 118 18.38 -2.51 18.82
C GLY A 118 17.92 -3.66 19.68
N MET A 119 18.34 -4.87 19.32
CA MET A 119 18.45 -5.97 20.26
C MET A 119 19.79 -5.79 20.97
N PRO A 120 19.84 -5.71 22.31
CA PRO A 120 21.10 -5.70 23.03
C PRO A 120 21.85 -7.00 22.78
N ASP A 121 23.16 -6.90 22.55
CA ASP A 121 24.05 -8.05 22.38
C ASP A 121 24.10 -8.82 23.72
N PRO A 122 23.80 -10.12 23.74
CA PRO A 122 23.89 -10.94 24.96
C PRO A 122 25.33 -11.15 25.48
N ARG A 123 26.31 -10.40 24.96
CA ARG A 123 27.74 -10.47 25.33
C ARG A 123 28.35 -9.13 25.73
N GLU A 124 27.56 -8.12 26.04
CA GLU A 124 28.09 -6.97 26.81
C GLU A 124 28.08 -7.30 28.32
N PRO A 125 29.23 -7.23 29.02
CA PRO A 125 29.35 -7.52 30.45
C PRO A 125 28.74 -6.44 31.36
#